data_AF-A0A8E2JEI5-F1
#
_entry.id   AF-A0A8E2JEI5-F1
#
_cell.length_a   1.000
_cell.length_b   1.000
_cell.length_c   1.000
_cell.angle_alpha   90.00
_cell.angle_beta   90.00
_cell.angle_gamma   90.00
#
_symmetry.space_group_name_H-M   'P 1'
#
loop_
_entity.id
_entity.type
_entity.pdbx_description
1 polymer ?
#
loop_
_entity_poly.entity_id
_entity_poly.type
_entity_poly.pdbx_seq_one_letter_code
_entity_poly.pdbx_strand_id
1 'polypeptide(L)'
;VSGGFRSITYSHQIDPNKPICQIEAAGDPCNDDQCDNQHFRGMGLSGDMILVQLGTANPGRTEEEKQQWTEGLKLVLRQLRQKDTKDPDVVATEIANFRRQFLKDPTRVLNL
;
A
#
# COMPACT_ATOMS: atom_id res chain seq x y z
N VAL A 1 13.42 2.50 -9.94
CA VAL A 1 12.12 3.03 -9.48
C VAL A 1 11.87 2.49 -8.08
N SER A 2 12.13 3.30 -7.06
CA SER A 2 12.09 2.95 -5.63
C SER A 2 10.67 3.11 -5.04
N GLY A 3 9.66 2.61 -5.76
CA GLY A 3 8.25 2.85 -5.46
C GLY A 3 7.55 1.74 -4.65
N GLY A 4 8.12 0.55 -4.50
CA GLY A 4 7.49 -0.55 -3.74
C GLY A 4 5.99 -0.72 -4.05
N PHE A 5 5.17 -0.98 -3.02
CA PHE A 5 3.70 -1.06 -3.09
C PHE A 5 3.00 0.29 -3.36
N ARG A 6 3.75 1.39 -3.38
CA ARG A 6 3.29 2.72 -3.82
C ARG A 6 3.57 2.98 -5.30
N SER A 7 4.15 2.01 -6.01
CA SER A 7 4.35 2.13 -7.45
C SER A 7 3.01 2.22 -8.15
N ILE A 8 2.74 3.36 -8.78
CA ILE A 8 1.60 3.55 -9.70
C ILE A 8 1.56 2.49 -10.81
N THR A 9 2.69 1.85 -11.10
CA THR A 9 2.82 0.74 -12.07
C THR A 9 1.92 -0.46 -11.75
N TYR A 10 1.50 -0.61 -10.50
CA TYR A 10 0.67 -1.74 -10.03
C TYR A 10 -0.67 -1.29 -9.42
N SER A 11 -1.05 -0.02 -9.59
CA SER A 11 -2.32 0.49 -9.08
C SER A 11 -3.45 0.24 -10.09
N HIS A 12 -4.50 -0.44 -9.65
CA HIS A 12 -5.73 -0.61 -10.42
C HIS A 12 -6.63 0.64 -10.41
N GLN A 13 -6.18 1.74 -9.78
CA GLN A 13 -6.94 3.00 -9.71
C GLN A 13 -6.69 3.94 -10.90
N ILE A 14 -5.83 3.55 -11.84
CA ILE A 14 -5.59 4.30 -13.07
C ILE A 14 -6.69 3.95 -14.07
N ASP A 15 -7.51 4.93 -14.43
CA ASP A 15 -8.47 4.81 -15.52
C ASP A 15 -7.77 5.10 -16.86
N PRO A 16 -7.61 4.12 -17.77
CA PRO A 16 -6.95 4.35 -19.05
C PRO A 16 -7.70 5.32 -19.98
N ASN A 17 -9.00 5.59 -19.73
CA ASN A 17 -9.82 6.47 -20.56
C ASN A 17 -9.85 7.92 -20.08
N LYS A 18 -9.30 8.20 -18.90
CA LYS A 18 -9.34 9.52 -18.28
C LYS A 18 -7.97 10.19 -18.36
N PRO A 19 -7.83 11.42 -18.89
CA PRO A 19 -6.53 12.07 -18.97
C PRO A 19 -5.99 12.46 -17.58
N ILE A 20 -4.67 12.55 -17.46
CA ILE A 20 -3.99 13.05 -16.26
C ILE A 20 -4.14 14.57 -16.19
N CYS A 21 -4.29 15.11 -14.98
CA CYS A 21 -4.32 16.54 -14.74
C CYS A 21 -3.05 17.19 -15.29
N GLN A 22 -3.21 18.13 -16.23
CA GLN A 22 -2.09 18.78 -16.90
C GLN A 22 -1.21 19.58 -15.93
N ILE A 23 -1.82 20.14 -14.88
CA ILE A 23 -1.11 20.92 -13.84
C ILE A 23 -0.19 20.00 -13.05
N GLU A 24 -0.70 18.84 -12.61
CA GLU A 24 0.14 17.87 -11.92
C GLU A 24 1.16 17.21 -12.85
N ALA A 25 0.81 17.02 -14.13
CA ALA A 25 1.76 16.54 -15.14
C ALA A 25 2.89 17.56 -15.41
N ALA A 26 2.63 18.85 -15.23
CA ALA A 26 3.63 19.91 -15.27
C ALA A 26 4.48 20.00 -13.98
N GLY A 27 4.10 19.29 -12.92
CA GLY A 27 4.83 19.22 -11.65
C GLY A 27 4.27 20.11 -10.54
N ASP A 28 3.17 20.83 -10.79
CA ASP A 28 2.53 21.69 -9.81
C ASP A 28 1.33 21.00 -9.13
N PRO A 29 1.08 21.27 -7.83
CA PRO A 29 -0.10 20.73 -7.17
C PRO A 29 -1.37 21.36 -7.75
N CYS A 30 -2.31 20.52 -8.18
CA CYS A 30 -3.63 21.00 -8.59
C CYS A 30 -4.47 21.30 -7.35
N ASN A 31 -4.94 22.55 -7.22
CA ASN A 31 -5.81 23.01 -6.13
C ASN A 31 -7.27 23.23 -6.59
N ASP A 32 -7.63 22.69 -7.75
CA ASP A 32 -8.98 22.84 -8.30
C ASP A 32 -9.86 21.67 -7.85
N ASP A 33 -10.83 21.97 -6.97
CA ASP A 33 -11.79 21.01 -6.44
C ASP A 33 -12.81 20.53 -7.49
N GLN A 34 -12.86 21.15 -8.67
CA GLN A 34 -13.69 20.73 -9.81
C GLN A 34 -12.86 20.10 -10.93
N CYS A 35 -11.60 19.70 -10.65
CA CYS A 35 -10.77 19.07 -11.66
C CYS A 35 -11.30 17.67 -12.01
N ASP A 36 -11.86 17.57 -13.22
CA ASP A 36 -12.36 16.31 -13.77
C ASP A 36 -11.25 15.40 -14.31
N ASN A 37 -9.98 15.71 -14.12
CA ASN A 37 -8.87 14.88 -14.62
C ASN A 37 -8.39 13.89 -13.55
N GLN A 38 -7.52 12.94 -13.90
CA GLN A 38 -6.90 12.05 -12.92
C GLN A 38 -5.70 12.72 -12.25
N HIS A 39 -5.58 12.54 -10.94
CA HIS A 39 -4.49 13.08 -10.14
C HIS A 39 -3.55 11.99 -9.67
N PHE A 40 -2.23 12.21 -9.71
CA PHE A 40 -1.24 11.25 -9.23
C PHE A 40 -1.44 10.89 -7.76
N ARG A 41 -1.93 11.84 -6.94
CA ARG A 41 -2.26 11.60 -5.53
C ARG A 41 -3.38 10.57 -5.35
N GLY A 42 -4.33 10.50 -6.29
CA GLY A 42 -5.43 9.54 -6.30
C GLY A 42 -5.15 8.28 -7.12
N MET A 43 -4.02 8.21 -7.83
CA MET A 43 -3.60 7.01 -8.58
C MET A 43 -2.82 6.01 -7.71
N GLY A 44 -2.30 6.42 -6.55
CA GLY A 44 -1.62 5.51 -5.62
C GLY A 44 -2.62 4.62 -4.88
N LEU A 45 -2.26 3.36 -4.59
CA LEU A 45 -3.05 2.54 -3.67
C LEU A 45 -3.17 3.26 -2.32
N SER A 46 -4.39 3.53 -1.86
CA SER A 46 -4.61 4.14 -0.55
C SER A 46 -4.15 3.19 0.57
N GLY A 47 -3.65 3.76 1.68
CA GLY A 47 -3.24 2.98 2.86
C GLY A 47 -4.27 1.92 3.25
N ASP A 48 -5.55 2.26 3.27
CA ASP A 48 -6.65 1.35 3.62
C ASP A 48 -6.78 0.16 2.66
N MET A 49 -6.62 0.36 1.34
CA MET A 49 -6.62 -0.73 0.38
C MET A 49 -5.39 -1.63 0.54
N ILE A 50 -4.24 -1.06 0.88
CA ILE A 50 -3.03 -1.82 1.17
C ILE A 50 -3.22 -2.65 2.45
N LEU A 51 -3.90 -2.12 3.47
CA LEU A 51 -4.25 -2.89 4.68
C LEU A 51 -5.13 -4.10 4.35
N VAL A 52 -6.14 -3.93 3.49
CA VAL A 52 -6.99 -5.02 3.03
C VAL A 52 -6.16 -6.04 2.24
N GLN A 53 -5.39 -5.61 1.25
CA GLN A 53 -4.59 -6.55 0.45
C GLN A 53 -3.52 -7.30 1.27
N LEU A 54 -2.86 -6.62 2.20
CA LEU A 54 -1.84 -7.22 3.06
C LEU A 54 -2.43 -8.13 4.14
N GLY A 55 -3.62 -7.79 4.67
CA GLY A 55 -4.33 -8.59 5.67
C GLY A 55 -4.99 -9.84 5.10
N THR A 56 -5.45 -9.80 3.84
CA THR A 56 -6.23 -10.90 3.25
C THR A 56 -5.34 -11.99 2.63
N ALA A 57 -4.14 -11.65 2.18
CA ALA A 57 -3.23 -12.61 1.56
C ALA A 57 -2.20 -13.14 2.56
N ASN A 58 -2.55 -14.16 3.36
CA ASN A 58 -1.60 -14.88 4.21
C ASN A 58 -0.55 -15.59 3.32
N PRO A 59 0.73 -15.24 3.41
CA PRO A 59 1.79 -15.81 2.58
C PRO A 59 2.25 -17.21 3.02
N GLY A 60 1.82 -17.69 4.19
CA GLY A 60 2.26 -18.98 4.75
C GLY A 60 1.83 -20.17 3.88
N ARG A 61 2.80 -21.02 3.53
CA ARG A 61 2.55 -22.24 2.74
C ARG A 61 2.18 -23.42 3.62
N THR A 62 2.72 -23.47 4.84
CA THR A 62 2.34 -24.45 5.86
C THR A 62 1.43 -23.85 6.92
N GLU A 63 0.75 -24.70 7.70
CA GLU A 63 -0.16 -24.23 8.74
C GLU A 63 0.59 -23.52 9.87
N GLU A 64 1.84 -23.93 10.13
CA GLU A 64 2.73 -23.28 11.08
C GLU A 64 3.16 -21.88 10.60
N GLU A 65 3.50 -21.73 9.32
CA GLU A 65 3.83 -20.42 8.74
C GLU A 65 2.62 -19.48 8.76
N LYS A 66 1.42 -20.00 8.49
CA LYS A 66 0.19 -19.19 8.57
C LYS A 66 -0.07 -18.70 9.99
N GLN A 67 0.20 -19.53 11.00
CA GLN A 67 0.09 -19.14 12.40
C GLN A 67 1.13 -18.08 12.76
N GLN A 68 2.41 -18.28 12.40
CA GLN A 68 3.48 -17.31 12.61
C GLN A 68 3.19 -15.96 11.95
N TRP A 69 2.64 -15.99 10.73
CA TRP A 69 2.18 -14.78 10.03
C TRP A 69 1.10 -14.05 10.83
N THR A 70 0.08 -14.78 11.29
CA THR A 70 -1.06 -14.23 12.01
C THR A 70 -0.64 -13.64 13.35
N GLU A 71 0.23 -14.32 14.09
CA GLU A 71 0.77 -13.85 15.37
C GLU A 71 1.67 -12.63 15.19
N GLY A 72 2.55 -12.64 14.18
CA GLY A 72 3.40 -11.49 13.87
C GLY A 72 2.60 -10.27 13.41
N LEU A 73 1.57 -10.46 12.59
CA LEU A 73 0.68 -9.37 12.17
C LEU A 73 -0.04 -8.73 13.38
N LYS A 74 -0.53 -9.56 14.31
CA LYS A 74 -1.13 -9.06 15.58
C LYS A 74 -0.12 -8.24 16.40
N LEU A 75 1.14 -8.67 16.44
CA LEU A 75 2.20 -7.94 17.14
C LEU A 75 2.47 -6.57 16.50
N VAL A 76 2.59 -6.52 15.17
CA VAL A 76 2.80 -5.27 14.41
C VAL A 76 1.65 -4.29 14.64
N LEU A 77 0.40 -4.77 14.55
CA LEU A 77 -0.78 -3.94 14.83
C LEU A 77 -0.82 -3.43 16.27
N ARG A 78 -0.38 -4.25 17.25
CA ARG A 78 -0.27 -3.83 18.65
C ARG A 78 0.80 -2.76 18.84
N GLN A 79 1.95 -2.88 18.18
CA GLN A 79 3.03 -1.88 18.22
C GLN A 79 2.60 -0.55 17.59
N LEU A 80 1.91 -0.60 16.44
CA LEU A 80 1.34 0.58 15.79
C LEU A 80 0.32 1.29 16.69
N ARG A 81 -0.52 0.53 17.39
CA ARG A 81 -1.46 1.06 18.38
C ARG A 81 -0.75 1.71 19.57
N GLN A 82 0.35 1.13 20.06
CA GLN A 82 1.14 1.71 21.15
C GLN A 82 1.84 3.01 20.75
N LYS A 83 2.22 3.15 19.48
CA LYS A 83 2.81 4.37 18.92
C LYS A 83 1.79 5.47 18.60
N ASP A 84 0.50 5.28 18.93
CA ASP A 84 -0.63 6.14 18.54
C ASP A 84 -0.63 6.51 17.04
N THR A 85 -0.15 5.60 16.19
CA THR A 85 -0.05 5.84 14.75
C THR A 85 -1.42 5.64 14.13
N LYS A 86 -2.07 6.76 13.77
CA LYS A 86 -3.39 6.79 13.13
C LYS A 86 -3.32 6.99 11.61
N ASP A 87 -2.13 7.26 11.09
CA ASP A 87 -1.91 7.45 9.66
C ASP A 87 -1.94 6.10 8.94
N PRO A 88 -2.97 5.84 8.10
CA PRO A 88 -3.12 4.57 7.39
C PRO A 88 -1.94 4.25 6.47
N ASP A 89 -1.25 5.27 5.94
CA ASP A 89 -0.09 5.06 5.07
C ASP A 89 1.14 4.55 5.84
N VAL A 90 1.29 4.98 7.09
CA VAL A 90 2.35 4.49 7.98
C VAL A 90 2.06 3.05 8.41
N VAL A 91 0.80 2.74 8.75
CA VAL A 91 0.35 1.38 9.09
C VAL A 91 0.59 0.43 7.91
N ALA A 92 0.20 0.82 6.69
CA ALA A 92 0.43 0.06 5.47
C ALA A 92 1.92 -0.19 5.21
N THR A 93 2.77 0.81 5.44
CA THR A 93 4.23 0.70 5.26
C THR A 93 4.85 -0.31 6.21
N GLU A 94 4.45 -0.26 7.48
CA GLU A 94 4.98 -1.18 8.50
C GLU A 94 4.53 -2.63 8.25
N ILE A 95 3.29 -2.85 7.83
CA ILE A 95 2.81 -4.20 7.46
C ILE A 95 3.53 -4.71 6.21
N ALA A 96 3.77 -3.87 5.21
CA ALA A 96 4.52 -4.25 4.02
C ALA A 96 5.99 -4.60 4.36
N ASN A 97 6.62 -3.86 5.27
CA ASN A 97 7.96 -4.16 5.77
C ASN A 97 7.98 -5.51 6.50
N PHE A 98 7.00 -5.77 7.37
CA PHE A 98 6.83 -7.06 8.04
C PHE A 98 6.67 -8.21 7.02
N ARG A 99 5.86 -8.01 5.97
CA ARG A 99 5.69 -8.98 4.88
C ARG A 99 7.00 -9.36 4.20
N ARG A 100 7.83 -8.38 3.86
CA ARG A 100 9.15 -8.61 3.24
C ARG A 100 10.09 -9.37 4.16
N GLN A 101 10.10 -9.03 5.45
CA GLN A 101 10.92 -9.72 6.46
C GLN A 101 10.47 -11.17 6.64
N PHE A 102 9.16 -11.40 6.72
CA PHE A 102 8.58 -12.73 6.87
C PHE A 102 8.88 -13.63 5.67
N LEU A 103 8.67 -13.12 4.45
CA LEU A 103 8.93 -13.87 3.21
C LEU A 103 10.43 -14.07 2.93
N LYS A 104 11.32 -13.35 3.63
CA LYS A 104 12.77 -13.25 3.33
C LYS A 104 13.06 -12.96 1.86
N ASP A 105 12.10 -12.37 1.16
CA ASP A 105 12.14 -12.06 -0.26
C ASP A 105 11.90 -10.56 -0.40
N PRO A 106 12.92 -9.78 -0.78
CA PRO A 106 12.79 -8.32 -0.90
C PRO A 106 11.89 -7.89 -2.08
N THR A 107 11.50 -8.80 -2.97
CA THR A 107 10.78 -8.49 -4.21
C THR A 107 9.27 -8.74 -4.15
N ARG A 108 8.79 -9.61 -3.24
CA ARG A 108 7.36 -9.95 -3.13
C ARG A 108 6.61 -9.05 -2.15
N VAL A 109 6.08 -7.96 -2.67
CA VAL A 109 5.34 -6.97 -1.88
C VAL A 109 3.82 -7.12 -2.04
N LEU A 110 3.35 -7.62 -3.19
CA LEU A 110 1.93 -7.88 -3.51
C LEU A 110 1.83 -9.19 -4.29
N ASN A 111 0.83 -10.04 -3.98
CA ASN A 111 0.39 -11.08 -4.91
C ASN A 111 -0.62 -10.41 -5.85
N LEU A 112 -0.15 -10.00 -7.03
CA LEU A 112 -1.01 -9.73 -8.17
C LEU A 112 -1.14 -11.02 -8.98
#